data_AF-A0A947C6J0-F1
#
_entry.id   AF-A0A947C6J0-F1
#
_cell.length_a   1.000
_cell.length_b   1.000
_cell.length_c   1.000
_cell.angle_alpha   90.00
_cell.angle_beta   90.00
_cell.angle_gamma   90.00
#
_symmetry.space_group_name_H-M   'P 1'
#
loop_
_entity.id
_entity.type
_entity.pdbx_description
1 polymer ?
#
loop_
_entity_poly.entity_id
_entity_poly.type
_entity_poly.pdbx_seq_one_letter_code
_entity_poly.pdbx_strand_id
1 'polypeptide(L)'
;MKQSDDRRIFNRGWTAPLAAMVAGAFVLAAGSSVQAQQFTTQIDLNQYRPAELATDGFATSTADGQGHKRFGIKIYIDYNDDALVFEQSGNGTTASVVHRQLTGHIMWNLGLWDHLVIYMDIPYHFIIDAGTNAGDGLPGGAAGPFNYLLPNGGHFGDVYFGARGNILGTRDDVFQLALQATLTINTASLADNQQRYAGQLDKKPYLGGWFELLMTFNAGEIVRIPIQVGYKLGNTNGREVAPNLFVGNEFTFGGGVLFMIAEDKFMVSAEVFGRTAANQGANFWTREQTPVEVLGGFKYLHPKGFVVGVSGSAGVTAGYGAPDWRGVGMIGYTMPGVEPILDIDGDTILDDVDQCPTEPEDFDGFQDEDGCPDLDNDGDGVLDVNDGCPNDAEDIDGFQDEDGCPDPDNDGDGILDVDDQCPNEPGTLENNGCPDPDRDGDGVPDRVDNCPDEPGTVENQGVKTPSWSS
;
A
#
# COMPACT_ATOMS: atom_id res chain seq x y z
N MET A 1 -70.13 9.94 31.80
CA MET A 1 -69.23 10.51 30.77
C MET A 1 -67.83 9.97 31.04
N LYS A 2 -67.43 8.93 30.32
CA LYS A 2 -66.11 8.30 30.36
C LYS A 2 -65.31 8.90 29.21
N GLN A 3 -64.10 9.39 29.48
CA GLN A 3 -63.17 9.82 28.43
C GLN A 3 -62.25 8.64 28.11
N SER A 4 -62.25 8.30 26.83
CA SER A 4 -61.65 7.12 26.20
C SER A 4 -60.15 7.29 26.01
N ASP A 5 -59.41 6.22 26.33
CA ASP A 5 -58.12 5.87 25.74
C ASP A 5 -58.19 5.94 24.21
N ASP A 6 -57.17 6.53 23.57
CA ASP A 6 -56.37 5.85 22.55
C ASP A 6 -55.14 6.70 22.14
N ARG A 7 -53.93 6.25 22.48
CA ARG A 7 -52.67 6.60 21.80
C ARG A 7 -51.68 5.45 21.91
N ARG A 8 -51.71 4.56 20.91
CA ARG A 8 -50.54 3.87 20.37
C ARG A 8 -50.31 4.51 18.99
N ILE A 9 -49.11 4.84 18.53
CA ILE A 9 -48.00 4.01 18.06
C ILE A 9 -46.83 5.03 17.93
N PHE A 10 -45.68 4.89 18.58
CA PHE A 10 -44.50 4.15 18.11
C PHE A 10 -43.57 3.93 19.31
N ASN A 11 -43.15 2.68 19.47
CA ASN A 11 -42.26 2.19 20.51
C ASN A 11 -41.02 1.58 19.83
N ARG A 12 -39.90 1.53 20.56
CA ARG A 12 -38.52 1.12 20.20
C ARG A 12 -37.65 2.32 19.77
N GLY A 13 -36.86 2.91 20.67
CA GLY A 13 -35.71 2.33 21.39
C GLY A 13 -34.49 2.64 20.51
N TRP A 14 -33.52 3.48 20.89
CA TRP A 14 -32.42 3.23 21.81
C TRP A 14 -31.92 4.56 22.43
N THR A 15 -31.86 4.66 23.76
CA THR A 15 -31.08 5.70 24.47
C THR A 15 -30.42 5.09 25.72
N ALA A 16 -29.07 5.09 25.70
CA ALA A 16 -28.09 5.01 26.81
C ALA A 16 -28.11 3.79 27.77
N PRO A 17 -26.99 3.42 28.46
CA PRO A 17 -25.72 4.14 28.61
C PRO A 17 -24.43 3.29 28.41
N LEU A 18 -23.35 3.95 27.99
CA LEU A 18 -21.99 3.40 27.91
C LEU A 18 -21.14 4.03 29.01
N ALA A 19 -21.30 3.54 30.24
CA ALA A 19 -20.47 3.89 31.39
C ALA A 19 -20.55 2.75 32.41
N ALA A 20 -19.49 1.93 32.47
CA ALA A 20 -19.05 1.08 33.59
C ALA A 20 -18.51 -0.29 33.11
N MET A 21 -17.24 -0.33 32.71
CA MET A 21 -16.38 -1.51 32.89
C MET A 21 -14.94 -1.03 33.00
N VAL A 22 -14.41 -0.96 34.23
CA VAL A 22 -13.11 -1.47 34.72
C VAL A 22 -12.96 -0.91 36.14
N ALA A 23 -13.53 -1.61 37.12
CA ALA A 23 -13.23 -1.45 38.53
C ALA A 23 -13.22 -2.86 39.15
N GLY A 24 -12.04 -3.36 39.52
CA GLY A 24 -11.92 -4.64 40.20
C GLY A 24 -10.51 -5.22 40.26
N ALA A 25 -9.85 -5.00 41.41
CA ALA A 25 -8.77 -5.80 42.00
C ALA A 25 -7.32 -5.62 41.50
N PHE A 26 -6.53 -4.85 42.26
CA PHE A 26 -5.50 -5.39 43.19
C PHE A 26 -5.05 -4.28 44.14
N VAL A 27 -5.47 -4.34 45.40
CA VAL A 27 -4.90 -3.54 46.50
C VAL A 27 -3.91 -4.44 47.23
N LEU A 28 -2.62 -4.16 47.08
CA LEU A 28 -1.59 -4.59 48.03
C LEU A 28 -0.99 -3.33 48.63
N ALA A 29 -1.37 -3.06 49.88
CA ALA A 29 -0.73 -2.06 50.70
C ALA A 29 0.67 -2.56 51.07
N ALA A 30 1.70 -1.93 50.50
CA ALA A 30 3.06 -2.02 50.99
C ALA A 30 3.39 -0.70 51.69
N GLY A 31 3.73 -0.75 52.97
CA GLY A 31 4.20 0.40 53.73
C GLY A 31 5.47 0.97 53.09
N SER A 32 5.47 2.27 52.81
CA SER A 32 6.62 2.99 52.30
C SER A 32 7.50 3.47 53.45
N SER A 33 8.68 2.88 53.55
CA SER A 33 9.82 3.50 54.24
C SER A 33 10.31 4.68 53.41
N VAL A 34 10.43 5.86 54.03
CA VAL A 34 11.05 7.05 53.42
C VAL A 34 12.54 6.79 53.26
N GLN A 35 12.97 6.45 52.04
CA GLN A 35 14.38 6.46 51.63
C GLN A 35 14.69 7.81 50.97
N ALA A 36 15.83 8.41 51.34
CA ALA A 36 16.33 9.63 50.74
C ALA A 36 16.34 9.55 49.20
N GLN A 37 15.70 10.51 48.53
CA GLN A 37 15.58 10.58 47.07
C GLN A 37 16.97 10.80 46.45
N GLN A 38 17.53 9.75 45.83
CA GLN A 38 18.59 9.94 44.83
C GLN A 38 17.92 10.43 43.54
N PHE A 39 18.20 11.68 43.16
CA PHE A 39 17.83 12.22 41.85
C PHE A 39 18.54 11.44 40.75
N THR A 40 17.83 11.15 39.67
CA THR A 40 18.35 10.39 38.53
C THR A 40 18.13 11.16 37.24
N THR A 41 19.13 11.14 36.36
CA THR A 41 19.19 11.91 35.11
C THR A 41 18.99 11.04 33.86
N GLN A 42 18.59 9.78 34.05
CA GLN A 42 18.22 8.87 32.98
C GLN A 42 16.72 9.01 32.67
N ILE A 43 16.42 9.98 31.80
CA ILE A 43 15.09 10.24 31.24
C ILE A 43 15.21 10.28 29.72
N ASP A 44 14.14 9.95 29.01
CA ASP A 44 14.07 10.22 27.57
C ASP A 44 13.80 11.71 27.36
N LEU A 45 14.82 12.46 26.94
CA LEU A 45 14.69 13.91 26.76
C LEU A 45 14.05 14.28 25.42
N ASN A 46 14.28 13.49 24.37
CA ASN A 46 13.74 13.82 23.05
C ASN A 46 12.24 13.49 22.99
N GLN A 47 11.41 14.52 23.17
CA GLN A 47 9.95 14.34 23.11
C GLN A 47 9.41 14.29 21.68
N TYR A 48 10.17 14.70 20.67
CA TYR A 48 9.75 14.54 19.29
C TYR A 48 9.82 13.08 18.87
N ARG A 49 8.76 12.64 18.20
CA ARG A 49 8.69 11.32 17.58
C ARG A 49 8.27 11.53 16.13
N PRO A 50 9.09 11.10 15.16
CA PRO A 50 8.65 11.15 13.78
C PRO A 50 7.41 10.27 13.60
N ALA A 51 6.45 10.72 12.80
CA ALA A 51 5.33 9.87 12.37
C ALA A 51 5.87 8.61 11.68
N GLU A 52 5.14 7.49 11.62
CA GLU A 52 5.68 6.16 11.31
C GLU A 52 5.80 5.84 9.81
N LEU A 53 5.01 6.46 8.95
CA LEU A 53 5.11 6.31 7.49
C LEU A 53 5.90 7.45 6.84
N ALA A 54 6.47 7.22 5.66
CA ALA A 54 7.13 8.31 4.91
C ALA A 54 6.11 9.33 4.37
N THR A 55 4.88 8.86 4.13
CA THR A 55 3.72 9.60 3.62
C THR A 55 2.87 10.27 4.70
N ASP A 56 3.19 10.07 5.98
CA ASP A 56 2.57 10.81 7.09
C ASP A 56 3.12 12.26 7.15
N GLY A 57 2.67 13.05 8.14
CA GLY A 57 3.32 14.30 8.51
C GLY A 57 4.75 14.09 9.06
N PHE A 58 5.37 15.13 9.60
CA PHE A 58 6.65 14.98 10.30
C PHE A 58 6.47 14.50 11.73
N ALA A 59 5.48 15.03 12.45
CA ALA A 59 5.17 14.67 13.83
C ALA A 59 3.81 13.96 13.97
N THR A 60 2.94 14.17 12.98
CA THR A 60 1.56 13.71 13.01
C THR A 60 1.33 12.50 12.12
N SER A 61 0.78 11.46 12.72
CA SER A 61 0.50 10.18 12.08
C SER A 61 -0.90 10.20 11.46
N THR A 62 -1.02 9.75 10.22
CA THR A 62 -2.32 9.56 9.57
C THR A 62 -2.90 8.20 9.92
N ALA A 63 -4.17 7.96 9.60
CA ALA A 63 -4.80 6.66 9.73
C ALA A 63 -4.48 5.70 8.54
N ASP A 64 -3.56 6.07 7.65
CA ASP A 64 -3.19 5.30 6.45
C ASP A 64 -2.60 3.92 6.84
N GLY A 65 -3.09 2.88 6.15
CA GLY A 65 -2.66 1.49 6.26
C GLY A 65 -1.48 1.11 5.36
N GLN A 66 -0.94 2.04 4.58
CA GLN A 66 0.17 1.90 3.62
C GLN A 66 -0.08 0.96 2.42
N GLY A 67 -0.91 -0.08 2.56
CA GLY A 67 -1.27 -1.04 1.50
C GLY A 67 -0.56 -2.40 1.61
N HIS A 68 -1.13 -3.45 1.00
CA HIS A 68 -0.65 -4.82 1.12
C HIS A 68 0.79 -5.02 0.64
N LYS A 69 1.64 -5.60 1.51
CA LYS A 69 3.05 -5.94 1.27
C LYS A 69 3.93 -4.73 0.90
N ARG A 70 3.49 -3.52 1.22
CA ARG A 70 4.27 -2.32 0.95
C ARG A 70 5.27 -2.09 2.08
N PHE A 71 6.54 -2.27 1.75
CA PHE A 71 7.65 -1.98 2.66
C PHE A 71 8.07 -0.52 2.55
N GLY A 72 8.43 0.07 3.68
CA GLY A 72 9.06 1.37 3.74
C GLY A 72 10.22 1.42 4.73
N ILE A 73 11.18 2.28 4.44
CA ILE A 73 12.31 2.58 5.29
C ILE A 73 12.59 4.08 5.23
N LYS A 74 13.02 4.66 6.34
CA LYS A 74 13.36 6.08 6.39
C LYS A 74 14.36 6.38 7.49
N ILE A 75 15.09 7.45 7.25
CA ILE A 75 16.08 8.00 8.15
C ILE A 75 15.64 9.43 8.44
N TYR A 76 15.47 9.74 9.72
CA TYR A 76 15.22 11.09 10.22
C TYR A 76 16.43 11.56 11.01
N ILE A 77 16.66 12.87 10.97
CA ILE A 77 17.63 13.55 11.82
C ILE A 77 16.92 14.77 12.40
N ASP A 78 16.84 14.88 13.72
CA ASP A 78 16.36 16.06 14.42
C ASP A 78 17.49 16.71 15.23
N TYR A 79 17.61 18.02 15.11
CA TYR A 79 18.50 18.86 15.89
C TYR A 79 17.67 19.83 16.74
N ASN A 80 17.97 19.88 18.04
CA ASN A 80 17.19 20.59 19.04
C ASN A 80 18.12 21.57 19.78
N ASP A 81 17.63 22.80 19.95
CA ASP A 81 18.32 23.85 20.71
C ASP A 81 17.60 24.08 22.04
N ASP A 82 18.37 24.07 23.12
CA ASP A 82 17.89 24.23 24.50
C ASP A 82 16.79 23.23 24.90
N ALA A 83 17.01 21.95 24.61
CA ALA A 83 16.08 20.85 24.92
C ALA A 83 15.76 20.68 26.42
N LEU A 84 16.59 21.22 27.31
CA LEU A 84 16.29 21.27 28.75
C LEU A 84 16.84 22.54 29.40
N VAL A 85 15.93 23.39 29.89
CA VAL A 85 16.25 24.64 30.60
C VAL A 85 15.64 24.61 32.00
N PHE A 86 16.39 25.06 33.00
CA PHE A 86 15.89 25.31 34.35
C PHE A 86 15.79 26.82 34.62
N GLU A 87 14.69 27.23 35.23
CA GLU A 87 14.55 28.59 35.74
C GLU A 87 14.84 28.61 37.25
N GLN A 88 15.82 29.42 37.66
CA GLN A 88 16.17 29.53 39.09
C GLN A 88 15.16 30.43 39.81
N SER A 89 14.56 29.91 40.89
CA SER A 89 13.52 30.62 41.66
C SER A 89 14.04 31.95 42.23
N GLY A 90 13.38 33.05 41.88
CA GLY A 90 13.56 34.36 42.53
C GLY A 90 14.38 35.41 41.77
N ASN A 91 15.03 35.08 40.65
CA ASN A 91 15.85 36.04 39.89
C ASN A 91 15.64 36.03 38.36
N GLY A 92 14.79 35.14 37.83
CA GLY A 92 14.48 35.06 36.39
C GLY A 92 15.64 34.59 35.51
N THR A 93 16.72 34.11 36.10
CA THR A 93 17.89 33.57 35.39
C THR A 93 17.61 32.13 34.95
N THR A 94 17.73 31.88 33.65
CA THR A 94 17.62 30.55 33.03
C THR A 94 19.00 29.91 32.90
N ALA A 95 19.08 28.61 33.20
CA ALA A 95 20.27 27.79 33.02
C ALA A 95 19.94 26.66 32.03
N SER A 96 20.62 26.63 30.89
CA SER A 96 20.50 25.55 29.92
C SER A 96 21.32 24.35 30.37
N VAL A 97 20.64 23.22 30.61
CA VAL A 97 21.27 21.96 31.05
C VAL A 97 21.62 21.11 29.83
N VAL A 98 20.75 21.07 28.83
CA VAL A 98 21.03 20.45 27.53
C VAL A 98 20.78 21.50 26.46
N HIS A 99 21.86 22.06 25.92
CA HIS A 99 21.82 23.13 24.92
C HIS A 99 21.65 22.59 23.51
N ARG A 100 22.29 21.46 23.18
CA ARG A 100 22.19 20.89 21.83
C ARG A 100 21.95 19.41 21.90
N GLN A 101 20.96 18.94 21.16
CA GLN A 101 20.69 17.52 20.99
C GLN A 101 20.52 17.20 19.50
N LEU A 102 21.32 16.28 18.97
CA LEU A 102 21.15 15.73 17.63
C LEU A 102 20.77 14.26 17.74
N THR A 103 19.61 13.88 17.23
CA THR A 103 19.14 12.49 17.22
C THR A 103 18.89 12.04 15.79
N GLY A 104 19.32 10.82 15.45
CA GLY A 104 18.90 10.15 14.23
C GLY A 104 17.95 9.01 14.55
N HIS A 105 17.00 8.80 13.67
CA HIS A 105 16.05 7.70 13.75
C HIS A 105 16.17 6.87 12.50
N ILE A 106 16.31 5.55 12.66
CA ILE A 106 16.19 4.59 11.57
C ILE A 106 14.88 3.87 11.77
N MET A 107 13.96 4.06 10.83
CA MET A 107 12.62 3.49 10.90
C MET A 107 12.38 2.59 9.69
N TRP A 108 11.73 1.46 9.92
CA TRP A 108 11.14 0.67 8.85
C TRP A 108 9.69 0.35 9.18
N ASN A 109 8.92 0.08 8.15
CA ASN A 109 7.52 -0.28 8.25
C ASN A 109 7.16 -1.28 7.15
N LEU A 110 6.12 -2.06 7.40
CA LEU A 110 5.59 -3.04 6.46
C LEU A 110 4.06 -3.03 6.56
N GLY A 111 3.41 -2.68 5.46
CA GLY A 111 1.98 -2.86 5.27
C GLY A 111 1.68 -4.35 5.12
N LEU A 112 0.91 -4.89 6.05
CA LEU A 112 0.35 -6.23 6.05
C LEU A 112 -1.12 -6.08 5.70
N TRP A 113 -1.54 -6.58 4.54
CA TRP A 113 -2.88 -6.26 4.02
C TRP A 113 -3.08 -4.73 3.88
N ASP A 114 -4.29 -4.28 3.57
CA ASP A 114 -4.54 -2.86 3.29
C ASP A 114 -4.85 -2.03 4.54
N HIS A 115 -4.85 -2.66 5.71
CA HIS A 115 -5.35 -2.05 6.95
C HIS A 115 -4.43 -2.25 8.16
N LEU A 116 -3.31 -2.95 8.05
CA LEU A 116 -2.39 -3.15 9.16
C LEU A 116 -0.98 -2.76 8.74
N VAL A 117 -0.32 -1.91 9.52
CA VAL A 117 1.10 -1.62 9.37
C VAL A 117 1.81 -2.06 10.63
N ILE A 118 2.93 -2.74 10.50
CA ILE A 118 3.90 -2.91 11.58
C ILE A 118 5.11 -2.02 11.32
N TYR A 119 5.73 -1.50 12.37
CA TYR A 119 6.88 -0.61 12.24
C TYR A 119 7.83 -0.73 13.43
N MET A 120 9.06 -0.28 13.21
CA MET A 120 10.07 -0.15 14.25
C MET A 120 10.83 1.16 14.09
N ASP A 121 11.20 1.78 15.21
CA ASP A 121 12.06 2.96 15.29
C ASP A 121 13.26 2.66 16.19
N ILE A 122 14.44 3.02 15.70
CA ILE A 122 15.70 2.89 16.41
C ILE A 122 16.33 4.30 16.49
N PRO A 123 16.18 4.99 17.63
CA PRO A 123 16.83 6.28 17.85
C PRO A 123 18.30 6.12 18.26
N TYR A 124 19.14 7.02 17.76
CA TYR A 124 20.52 7.17 18.15
C TYR A 124 20.83 8.66 18.37
N HIS A 125 21.19 9.02 19.59
CA HIS A 125 21.59 10.38 19.94
C HIS A 125 23.07 10.55 19.59
N PHE A 126 23.40 11.43 18.65
CA PHE A 126 24.78 11.68 18.21
C PHE A 126 25.50 12.72 19.05
N ILE A 127 24.78 13.77 19.46
CA ILE A 127 25.33 14.92 20.18
C ILE A 127 24.37 15.25 21.31
N ILE A 128 24.89 15.39 22.53
CA ILE A 128 24.19 15.94 23.69
C ILE A 128 25.19 16.88 24.39
N ASP A 129 24.99 18.19 24.26
CA ASP A 129 25.91 19.21 24.78
C ASP A 129 25.27 20.10 25.86
N ALA A 130 26.08 20.62 26.78
CA ALA A 130 25.66 21.48 27.88
C ALA A 130 25.71 22.94 27.48
N GLY A 131 24.78 23.73 28.01
CA GLY A 131 24.81 25.18 27.89
C GLY A 131 25.76 25.83 28.90
N THR A 132 25.97 27.13 28.72
CA THR A 132 26.66 27.97 29.71
C THR A 132 25.85 27.99 31.02
N ASN A 133 26.53 27.80 32.16
CA ASN A 133 25.93 27.73 33.51
C ASN A 133 25.08 26.49 33.82
N ALA A 134 25.23 25.38 33.07
CA ALA A 134 24.55 24.12 33.37
C ALA A 134 24.72 23.63 34.83
N GLY A 135 25.83 23.98 35.48
CA GLY A 135 26.09 23.67 36.89
C GLY A 135 25.22 24.43 37.91
N ASP A 136 24.65 25.58 37.51
CA ASP A 136 23.83 26.45 38.38
C ASP A 136 22.33 26.06 38.36
N GLY A 137 21.91 25.26 37.37
CA GLY A 137 20.54 24.78 37.22
C GLY A 137 20.17 23.56 38.06
N LEU A 138 21.14 22.95 38.77
CA LEU A 138 20.92 21.71 39.53
C LEU A 138 20.64 21.98 41.03
N PRO A 139 19.74 21.21 41.68
CA PRO A 139 19.40 21.41 43.09
C PRO A 139 20.59 21.04 44.00
N GLY A 140 20.99 21.97 44.87
CA GLY A 140 21.96 21.70 45.95
C GLY A 140 23.25 22.54 45.97
N GLY A 141 23.42 23.53 45.09
CA GLY A 141 24.53 24.50 45.17
C GLY A 141 25.94 23.88 45.08
N ALA A 142 26.04 22.60 44.72
CA ALA A 142 27.30 21.91 44.51
C ALA A 142 27.73 22.13 43.06
N ALA A 143 28.10 23.36 42.70
CA ALA A 143 28.80 23.64 41.45
C ALA A 143 30.26 23.12 41.56
N GLY A 144 30.43 21.81 41.42
CA GLY A 144 31.71 21.21 41.03
C GLY A 144 31.94 21.36 39.53
N PRO A 145 33.05 20.87 38.95
CA PRO A 145 33.27 20.94 37.50
C PRO A 145 32.39 19.91 36.79
N PHE A 146 31.11 20.24 36.54
CA PHE A 146 30.13 19.40 35.85
C PHE A 146 30.34 19.29 34.32
N ASN A 147 31.42 19.88 33.78
CA ASN A 147 31.88 19.64 32.39
C ASN A 147 32.17 18.15 32.06
N TYR A 148 32.14 17.26 33.05
CA TYR A 148 32.36 15.81 32.89
C TYR A 148 31.07 14.95 32.94
N LEU A 149 29.88 15.55 33.03
CA LEU A 149 28.64 14.84 33.40
C LEU A 149 27.52 14.83 32.36
N LEU A 150 27.75 15.42 31.19
CA LEU A 150 27.03 15.03 29.98
C LEU A 150 27.84 13.97 29.23
N PRO A 151 27.20 12.93 28.70
CA PRO A 151 27.89 11.94 27.90
C PRO A 151 28.55 12.62 26.68
N ASN A 152 29.87 12.50 26.56
CA ASN A 152 30.58 12.90 25.34
C ASN A 152 30.57 11.71 24.38
N GLY A 153 29.80 11.80 23.31
CA GLY A 153 29.66 10.73 22.31
C GLY A 153 28.21 10.38 22.00
N GLY A 154 28.04 9.38 21.13
CA GLY A 154 26.70 8.95 20.71
C GLY A 154 26.16 7.77 21.52
N HIS A 155 24.85 7.77 21.76
CA HIS A 155 24.14 6.81 22.60
C HIS A 155 22.91 6.26 21.88
N PHE A 156 22.66 4.96 22.03
CA PHE A 156 21.39 4.39 21.61
C PHE A 156 20.28 4.86 22.54
N GLY A 157 19.16 5.28 21.95
CA GLY A 157 17.95 5.48 22.71
C GLY A 157 17.17 4.18 22.91
N ASP A 158 15.94 4.31 23.39
CA ASP A 158 15.01 3.18 23.54
C ASP A 158 14.41 2.80 22.17
N VAL A 159 14.41 1.51 21.84
CA VAL A 159 13.82 1.00 20.59
C VAL A 159 12.30 0.96 20.72
N TYR A 160 11.61 1.35 19.66
CA TYR A 160 10.15 1.28 19.58
C TYR A 160 9.72 0.27 18.53
N PHE A 161 8.73 -0.55 18.87
CA PHE A 161 8.10 -1.46 17.93
C PHE A 161 6.59 -1.30 18.03
N GLY A 162 5.89 -1.10 16.91
CA GLY A 162 4.47 -0.85 16.97
C GLY A 162 3.69 -1.41 15.79
N ALA A 163 2.38 -1.29 15.94
CA ALA A 163 1.41 -1.65 14.92
C ALA A 163 0.32 -0.58 14.84
N ARG A 164 -0.10 -0.26 13.62
CA ARG A 164 -1.22 0.62 13.30
C ARG A 164 -2.25 -0.18 12.53
N GLY A 165 -3.44 -0.32 13.09
CA GLY A 165 -4.59 -0.93 12.43
C GLY A 165 -5.57 0.14 12.00
N ASN A 166 -5.75 0.35 10.69
CA ASN A 166 -6.88 1.07 10.13
C ASN A 166 -8.16 0.24 10.35
N ILE A 167 -9.17 0.87 10.94
CA ILE A 167 -10.43 0.26 11.33
C ILE A 167 -11.55 0.68 10.39
N LEU A 168 -11.45 1.89 9.85
CA LEU A 168 -12.46 2.48 8.99
C LEU A 168 -11.80 3.40 7.98
N GLY A 169 -12.26 3.29 6.74
CA GLY A 169 -11.92 4.19 5.64
C GLY A 169 -10.57 3.88 5.00
N THR A 170 -10.47 4.18 3.72
CA THR A 170 -9.22 4.11 2.96
C THR A 170 -8.63 5.51 2.73
N ARG A 171 -7.49 5.58 2.05
CA ARG A 171 -6.82 6.84 1.69
C ARG A 171 -7.72 7.81 0.91
N ASP A 172 -8.64 7.26 0.12
CA ASP A 172 -9.51 8.00 -0.78
C ASP A 172 -10.85 8.38 -0.13
N ASP A 173 -11.16 7.79 1.02
CA ASP A 173 -12.36 8.12 1.80
C ASP A 173 -12.19 9.46 2.54
N VAL A 174 -13.31 10.19 2.71
CA VAL A 174 -13.35 11.49 3.41
C VAL A 174 -12.89 11.40 4.86
N PHE A 175 -13.04 10.23 5.49
CA PHE A 175 -12.68 10.01 6.88
C PHE A 175 -12.07 8.64 7.09
N GLN A 176 -10.99 8.62 7.87
CA GLN A 176 -10.33 7.41 8.30
C GLN A 176 -10.17 7.38 9.82
N LEU A 177 -10.17 6.16 10.37
CA LEU A 177 -9.96 5.87 11.78
C LEU A 177 -8.99 4.71 11.92
N ALA A 178 -7.94 4.89 12.72
CA ALA A 178 -7.01 3.84 13.07
C ALA A 178 -6.70 3.81 14.57
N LEU A 179 -6.33 2.63 15.06
CA LEU A 179 -5.71 2.46 16.37
C LEU A 179 -4.23 2.13 16.18
N GLN A 180 -3.39 2.76 16.99
CA GLN A 180 -1.96 2.55 16.98
C GLN A 180 -1.48 2.14 18.37
N ALA A 181 -0.63 1.14 18.42
CA ALA A 181 0.01 0.69 19.65
C ALA A 181 1.53 0.59 19.43
N THR A 182 2.29 1.38 20.19
CA THR A 182 3.75 1.40 20.13
C THR A 182 4.32 0.88 21.44
N LEU A 183 5.09 -0.19 21.41
CA LEU A 183 5.81 -0.75 22.54
C LEU A 183 7.20 -0.12 22.62
N THR A 184 7.60 0.28 23.82
CA THR A 184 8.95 0.79 24.13
C THR A 184 9.78 -0.32 24.76
N ILE A 185 10.99 -0.51 24.23
CA ILE A 185 11.99 -1.43 24.75
C ILE A 185 13.15 -0.57 25.28
N ASN A 186 13.42 -0.66 26.58
CA ASN A 186 14.41 0.19 27.26
C ASN A 186 15.87 -0.20 26.91
N THR A 187 16.25 -0.12 25.64
CA THR A 187 17.58 -0.51 25.14
C THR A 187 18.69 0.41 25.62
N ALA A 188 18.40 1.70 25.88
CA ALA A 188 19.40 2.63 26.38
C ALA A 188 19.91 2.18 27.77
N SER A 189 18.99 1.89 28.70
CA SER A 189 19.34 1.46 30.06
C SER A 189 19.95 0.06 30.12
N LEU A 190 19.62 -0.81 29.15
CA LEU A 190 20.25 -2.12 28.96
C LEU A 190 21.69 -2.02 28.43
N ALA A 191 21.96 -1.08 27.53
CA ALA A 191 23.27 -0.89 26.91
C ALA A 191 24.27 -0.24 27.88
N ASP A 192 23.87 0.82 28.56
CA ASP A 192 24.67 1.46 29.60
C ASP A 192 23.78 2.16 30.64
N ASN A 193 23.91 1.69 31.88
CA ASN A 193 23.08 2.11 33.00
C ASN A 193 23.50 3.45 33.65
N GLN A 194 24.55 4.10 33.13
CA GLN A 194 24.97 5.44 33.52
C GLN A 194 24.58 6.50 32.47
N GLN A 195 23.95 6.10 31.36
CA GLN A 195 23.50 7.03 30.33
C GLN A 195 22.45 7.99 30.88
N ARG A 196 22.56 9.25 30.45
CA ARG A 196 21.69 10.35 30.86
C ARG A 196 20.99 10.89 29.63
N TYR A 197 19.73 11.30 29.78
CA TYR A 197 18.92 11.92 28.72
C TYR A 197 18.61 11.09 27.45
N ALA A 198 19.11 9.85 27.36
CA ALA A 198 18.98 8.98 26.20
C ALA A 198 17.82 7.97 26.27
N GLY A 199 17.19 7.77 27.43
CA GLY A 199 16.16 6.74 27.58
C GLY A 199 15.63 6.59 29.00
N GLN A 200 14.66 5.70 29.18
CA GLN A 200 13.93 5.54 30.43
C GLN A 200 14.73 4.87 31.56
N LEU A 201 14.37 5.22 32.79
CA LEU A 201 15.11 4.98 34.04
C LEU A 201 15.27 3.51 34.48
N ASP A 202 14.40 2.59 34.04
CA ASP A 202 14.30 1.29 34.72
C ASP A 202 15.31 0.24 34.22
N LYS A 203 15.88 -0.50 35.18
CA LYS A 203 16.99 -1.48 35.02
C LYS A 203 16.51 -2.89 34.63
N LYS A 204 15.21 -3.05 34.41
CA LYS A 204 14.58 -4.31 34.00
C LYS A 204 13.87 -4.09 32.67
N PRO A 205 13.74 -5.11 31.80
CA PRO A 205 12.93 -4.99 30.59
C PRO A 205 11.49 -4.66 31.03
N TYR A 206 11.15 -3.38 30.92
CA TYR A 206 9.80 -2.89 31.09
C TYR A 206 9.21 -2.75 29.70
N LEU A 207 8.05 -3.39 29.49
CA LEU A 207 7.29 -3.18 28.28
C LEU A 207 6.41 -1.95 28.50
N GLY A 208 6.98 -0.78 28.18
CA GLY A 208 6.23 0.47 28.12
C GLY A 208 5.53 0.62 26.79
N GLY A 209 4.71 1.65 26.65
CA GLY A 209 4.12 1.91 25.34
C GLY A 209 3.12 3.04 25.27
N TRP A 210 2.67 3.26 24.06
CA TRP A 210 1.73 4.30 23.64
C TRP A 210 0.55 3.61 23.00
N PHE A 211 -0.64 4.07 23.37
CA PHE A 211 -1.87 3.71 22.68
C PHE A 211 -2.46 5.00 22.12
N GLU A 212 -2.64 5.03 20.81
CA GLU A 212 -3.06 6.21 20.07
C GLU A 212 -4.30 5.90 19.22
N LEU A 213 -5.22 6.85 19.21
CA LEU A 213 -6.34 6.91 18.28
C LEU A 213 -5.98 7.93 17.21
N LEU A 214 -5.97 7.47 15.96
CA LEU A 214 -5.65 8.29 14.80
C LEU A 214 -6.92 8.52 13.99
N MET A 215 -7.17 9.77 13.65
CA MET A 215 -8.25 10.19 12.76
C MET A 215 -7.64 10.97 11.61
N THR A 216 -8.15 10.79 10.40
CA THR A 216 -7.72 11.60 9.27
C THR A 216 -8.93 12.01 8.46
N PHE A 217 -9.08 13.31 8.23
CA PHE A 217 -10.10 13.84 7.33
C PHE A 217 -9.44 14.21 6.00
N ASN A 218 -9.94 13.63 4.91
CA ASN A 218 -9.45 13.90 3.56
C ASN A 218 -10.47 14.78 2.83
N ALA A 219 -10.00 15.90 2.29
CA ALA A 219 -10.82 16.78 1.45
C ALA A 219 -10.29 16.69 0.01
N GLY A 220 -10.83 15.70 -0.72
CA GLY A 220 -10.32 15.30 -2.03
C GLY A 220 -8.86 14.84 -1.95
N GLU A 221 -8.10 15.05 -3.02
CA GLU A 221 -6.70 14.65 -3.10
C GLU A 221 -5.72 15.70 -2.52
N ILE A 222 -6.21 16.91 -2.21
CA ILE A 222 -5.35 18.08 -1.96
C ILE A 222 -5.06 18.27 -0.47
N VAL A 223 -5.99 17.95 0.42
CA VAL A 223 -5.84 18.29 1.86
C VAL A 223 -6.13 17.07 2.73
N ARG A 224 -5.21 16.80 3.66
CA ARG A 224 -5.39 15.80 4.72
C ARG A 224 -5.21 16.44 6.09
N ILE A 225 -6.12 16.12 7.01
CA ILE A 225 -6.12 16.68 8.36
C ILE A 225 -5.99 15.52 9.35
N PRO A 226 -4.76 15.12 9.72
CA PRO A 226 -4.54 14.15 10.77
C PRO A 226 -4.85 14.75 12.16
N ILE A 227 -5.45 13.95 13.02
CA ILE A 227 -5.64 14.22 14.45
C ILE A 227 -5.25 12.95 15.19
N GLN A 228 -4.37 13.06 16.18
CA GLN A 228 -4.00 11.96 17.05
C GLN A 228 -4.20 12.33 18.51
N VAL A 229 -4.69 11.37 19.27
CA VAL A 229 -4.77 11.45 20.73
C VAL A 229 -4.29 10.13 21.31
N GLY A 230 -3.53 10.18 22.38
CA GLY A 230 -2.98 8.96 22.96
C GLY A 230 -2.65 9.03 24.42
N TYR A 231 -2.22 7.88 24.93
CA TYR A 231 -1.82 7.67 26.30
C TYR A 231 -0.54 6.86 26.35
N LYS A 232 0.49 7.44 26.97
CA LYS A 232 1.77 6.82 27.22
C LYS A 232 1.81 6.26 28.63
N LEU A 233 2.14 4.98 28.73
CA LEU A 233 2.43 4.30 29.98
C LEU A 233 3.91 4.50 30.34
N GLY A 234 4.16 5.27 31.39
CA GLY A 234 5.50 5.54 31.92
C GLY A 234 5.78 4.72 33.17
N ASN A 235 7.01 4.22 33.31
CA ASN A 235 7.42 3.33 34.41
C ASN A 235 7.90 4.05 35.69
N THR A 236 7.80 5.37 35.75
CA THR A 236 8.44 6.14 36.83
C THR A 236 7.60 6.22 38.12
N ASN A 237 6.41 5.62 38.21
CA ASN A 237 5.51 5.74 39.38
C ASN A 237 5.32 7.20 39.85
N GLY A 238 5.39 8.17 38.94
CA GLY A 238 5.35 9.60 39.27
C GLY A 238 6.55 10.10 40.09
N ARG A 239 7.73 9.46 39.98
CA ARG A 239 8.96 9.96 40.62
C ARG A 239 9.32 11.34 40.08
N GLU A 240 9.55 12.24 41.02
CA GLU A 240 10.18 13.53 40.76
C GLU A 240 11.64 13.30 40.36
N VAL A 241 11.96 13.66 39.11
CA VAL A 241 13.31 13.51 38.53
C VAL A 241 14.16 14.77 38.72
N ALA A 242 13.50 15.92 38.86
CA ALA A 242 14.05 17.21 39.27
C ALA A 242 12.95 18.02 39.99
N PRO A 243 13.27 19.07 40.77
CA PRO A 243 12.27 19.86 41.49
C PRO A 243 11.15 20.34 40.56
N ASN A 244 9.90 20.04 40.89
CA ASN A 244 8.69 20.33 40.11
C ASN A 244 8.60 19.63 38.73
N LEU A 245 9.50 18.70 38.41
CA LEU A 245 9.45 17.91 37.19
C LEU A 245 9.07 16.45 37.49
N PHE A 246 7.84 16.10 37.15
CA PHE A 246 7.28 14.77 37.28
C PHE A 246 7.20 14.10 35.91
N VAL A 247 8.07 13.11 35.69
CA VAL A 247 7.99 12.26 34.48
C VAL A 247 7.20 11.01 34.86
N GLY A 248 6.24 10.59 34.03
CA GLY A 248 5.38 9.44 34.31
C GLY A 248 4.43 9.12 33.16
N ASN A 249 3.18 8.81 33.46
CA ASN A 249 2.16 8.63 32.45
C ASN A 249 1.84 9.97 31.77
N GLU A 250 1.54 9.95 30.48
CA GLU A 250 1.30 11.17 29.70
C GLU A 250 0.12 10.99 28.77
N PHE A 251 -0.71 12.03 28.64
CA PHE A 251 -1.62 12.16 27.51
C PHE A 251 -0.90 12.86 26.37
N THR A 252 -1.17 12.42 25.15
CA THR A 252 -0.47 12.84 23.96
C THR A 252 -1.51 13.34 22.98
N PHE A 253 -1.18 14.40 22.28
CA PHE A 253 -2.08 14.97 21.28
C PHE A 253 -1.27 15.55 20.14
N GLY A 254 -1.85 15.46 18.95
CA GLY A 254 -1.30 16.07 17.76
C GLY A 254 -2.38 16.31 16.74
N GLY A 255 -2.14 17.28 15.88
CA GLY A 255 -3.01 17.56 14.75
C GLY A 255 -2.26 18.38 13.72
N GLY A 256 -2.70 18.31 12.47
CA GLY A 256 -2.05 19.05 11.41
C GLY A 256 -2.92 19.23 10.20
N VAL A 257 -2.38 19.97 9.25
CA VAL A 257 -2.92 20.10 7.90
C VAL A 257 -1.77 19.79 6.94
N LEU A 258 -2.00 18.80 6.08
CA LEU A 258 -1.08 18.35 5.06
C LEU A 258 -1.67 18.74 3.70
N PHE A 259 -1.02 19.67 3.00
CA PHE A 259 -1.38 20.09 1.66
C PHE A 259 -0.56 19.30 0.64
N MET A 260 -1.23 18.48 -0.16
CA MET A 260 -0.67 17.76 -1.29
C MET A 260 -0.78 18.62 -2.55
N ILE A 261 0.33 18.82 -3.24
CA ILE A 261 0.46 19.69 -4.41
C ILE A 261 1.04 18.89 -5.57
N ALA A 262 0.56 19.18 -6.78
CA ALA A 262 1.00 18.55 -8.03
C ALA A 262 0.85 17.02 -8.00
N GLU A 263 -0.39 16.53 -7.81
CA GLU A 263 -0.71 15.09 -7.81
C GLU A 263 0.13 14.32 -6.78
N ASP A 264 0.01 14.69 -5.50
CA ASP A 264 0.75 14.08 -4.39
C ASP A 264 2.29 14.18 -4.43
N LYS A 265 2.89 14.92 -5.38
CA LYS A 265 4.37 15.04 -5.52
C LYS A 265 5.01 15.90 -4.43
N PHE A 266 4.30 16.88 -3.89
CA PHE A 266 4.82 17.73 -2.83
C PHE A 266 3.83 17.81 -1.67
N MET A 267 4.33 17.71 -0.45
CA MET A 267 3.55 17.91 0.76
C MET A 267 4.07 19.13 1.50
N VAL A 268 3.19 20.08 1.79
CA VAL A 268 3.44 21.16 2.74
C VAL A 268 2.65 20.86 4.01
N SER A 269 3.31 20.76 5.15
CA SER A 269 2.66 20.45 6.42
C SER A 269 2.75 21.61 7.41
N ALA A 270 1.66 21.79 8.16
CA ALA A 270 1.62 22.60 9.37
C ALA A 270 1.03 21.73 10.48
N GLU A 271 1.79 21.49 11.53
CA GLU A 271 1.52 20.48 12.54
C GLU A 271 1.68 21.08 13.94
N VAL A 272 0.86 20.63 14.87
CA VAL A 272 0.99 20.93 16.30
C VAL A 272 0.95 19.61 17.05
N PHE A 273 1.83 19.45 18.02
CA PHE A 273 1.83 18.28 18.86
C PHE A 273 2.31 18.65 20.26
N GLY A 274 1.93 17.82 21.22
CA GLY A 274 2.26 18.06 22.61
C GLY A 274 1.93 16.86 23.47
N ARG A 275 2.38 16.95 24.70
CA ARG A 275 2.16 15.93 25.73
C ARG A 275 1.86 16.63 27.03
N THR A 276 1.08 15.98 27.88
CA THR A 276 0.80 16.50 29.21
C THR A 276 0.88 15.38 30.23
N ALA A 277 1.47 15.69 31.39
CA ALA A 277 1.54 14.75 32.50
C ALA A 277 0.14 14.27 32.91
N ALA A 278 0.00 12.96 33.14
CA ALA A 278 -1.22 12.27 33.56
C ALA A 278 -1.07 11.59 34.93
N ASN A 279 -0.08 11.99 35.72
CA ASN A 279 0.21 11.43 37.03
C ASN A 279 -0.76 11.95 38.10
N GLN A 280 -1.00 11.15 39.15
CA GLN A 280 -1.77 11.57 40.32
C GLN A 280 -1.08 12.77 41.00
N GLY A 281 -1.78 13.90 41.14
CA GLY A 281 -1.25 15.12 41.76
C GLY A 281 -0.54 16.10 40.80
N ALA A 282 -0.42 15.75 39.51
CA ALA A 282 0.02 16.68 38.47
C ALA A 282 -1.12 17.64 38.08
N ASN A 283 -0.79 18.91 37.82
CA ASN A 283 -1.78 19.90 37.38
C ASN A 283 -1.86 19.88 35.85
N PHE A 284 -2.97 19.34 35.34
CA PHE A 284 -3.27 19.30 33.90
C PHE A 284 -3.21 20.71 33.28
N TRP A 285 -2.63 20.84 32.07
CA TRP A 285 -2.46 22.11 31.33
C TRP A 285 -1.57 23.18 31.96
N THR A 286 -0.73 22.85 32.94
CA THR A 286 0.28 23.80 33.41
C THR A 286 1.41 23.95 32.41
N ARG A 287 1.99 25.15 32.30
CA ARG A 287 3.01 25.48 31.29
C ARG A 287 4.16 24.48 31.33
N GLU A 288 4.60 24.14 32.54
CA GLU A 288 5.75 23.29 32.82
C GLU A 288 5.51 21.80 32.53
N GLN A 289 4.24 21.37 32.54
CA GLN A 289 3.85 19.96 32.38
C GLN A 289 3.20 19.65 31.03
N THR A 290 2.92 20.67 30.23
CA THR A 290 2.29 20.54 28.92
C THR A 290 3.14 21.20 27.83
N PRO A 291 4.30 20.63 27.47
CA PRO A 291 5.05 21.07 26.30
C PRO A 291 4.24 20.91 25.01
N VAL A 292 4.17 21.99 24.24
CA VAL A 292 3.51 22.06 22.93
C VAL A 292 4.50 22.64 21.94
N GLU A 293 4.60 22.01 20.78
CA GLU A 293 5.46 22.40 19.68
C GLU A 293 4.63 22.54 18.41
N VAL A 294 4.95 23.57 17.62
CA VAL A 294 4.39 23.75 16.27
C VAL A 294 5.49 23.55 15.25
N LEU A 295 5.15 22.86 14.15
CA LEU A 295 6.08 22.45 13.13
C LEU A 295 5.53 22.83 11.75
N GLY A 296 6.40 23.37 10.91
CA GLY A 296 6.14 23.62 9.50
C GLY A 296 7.14 22.85 8.65
N GLY A 297 6.67 22.13 7.64
CA GLY A 297 7.52 21.24 6.85
C GLY A 297 7.17 21.17 5.38
N PHE A 298 8.14 20.68 4.62
CA PHE A 298 8.01 20.39 3.20
C PHE A 298 8.59 19.02 2.90
N LYS A 299 7.85 18.18 2.16
CA LYS A 299 8.32 16.91 1.62
C LYS A 299 8.13 16.87 0.11
N TYR A 300 9.09 16.26 -0.58
CA TYR A 300 8.97 15.82 -1.96
C TYR A 300 8.75 14.30 -1.97
N LEU A 301 7.68 13.86 -2.63
CA LEU A 301 7.29 12.47 -2.80
C LEU A 301 7.45 12.10 -4.27
N HIS A 302 8.51 11.36 -4.59
CA HIS A 302 8.76 10.89 -5.94
C HIS A 302 7.83 9.71 -6.27
N PRO A 303 7.23 9.63 -7.48
CA PRO A 303 6.31 8.54 -7.85
C PRO A 303 6.89 7.13 -7.70
N LYS A 304 8.21 6.99 -7.89
CA LYS A 304 8.96 5.74 -7.64
C LYS A 304 9.19 5.40 -6.16
N GLY A 305 8.60 6.12 -5.21
CA GLY A 305 8.62 5.80 -3.79
C GLY A 305 9.61 6.55 -2.91
N PHE A 306 10.56 7.30 -3.48
CA PHE A 306 11.52 8.10 -2.69
C PHE A 306 10.87 9.33 -2.08
N VAL A 307 11.18 9.62 -0.82
CA VAL A 307 10.69 10.79 -0.09
C VAL A 307 11.87 11.56 0.50
N VAL A 308 11.90 12.87 0.32
CA VAL A 308 12.88 13.76 0.98
C VAL A 308 12.12 14.89 1.64
N GLY A 309 12.47 15.22 2.87
CA GLY A 309 11.76 16.24 3.63
C GLY A 309 12.66 17.07 4.53
N VAL A 310 12.22 18.31 4.76
CA VAL A 310 12.82 19.22 5.74
C VAL A 310 11.70 19.92 6.49
N SER A 311 11.86 20.10 7.78
CA SER A 311 10.94 20.89 8.59
C SER A 311 11.67 21.65 9.68
N GLY A 312 10.99 22.67 10.19
CA GLY A 312 11.41 23.45 11.33
C GLY A 312 10.24 23.60 12.30
N SER A 313 10.54 23.61 13.58
CA SER A 313 9.56 23.71 14.64
C SER A 313 10.02 24.64 15.76
N ALA A 314 9.06 25.10 16.54
CA ALA A 314 9.27 26.00 17.66
C ALA A 314 8.38 25.61 18.85
N GLY A 315 8.93 25.69 20.06
CA GLY A 315 8.18 25.51 21.28
C GLY A 315 7.15 26.63 21.49
N VAL A 316 5.89 26.27 21.68
CA VAL A 316 4.81 27.20 22.08
C VAL A 316 4.78 27.35 23.59
N THR A 317 4.99 26.26 24.32
CA THR A 317 5.10 26.23 25.77
C THR A 317 6.40 25.54 26.17
N ALA A 318 7.07 26.09 27.18
CA ALA A 318 8.30 25.52 27.71
C ALA A 318 7.97 24.35 28.65
N GLY A 319 8.68 23.24 28.46
CA GLY A 319 8.56 22.05 29.30
C GLY A 319 9.75 21.15 29.04
N TYR A 320 9.85 20.04 29.78
CA TYR A 320 10.97 19.14 29.59
C TYR A 320 10.97 18.55 28.16
N GLY A 321 12.10 18.64 27.46
CA GLY A 321 12.24 18.13 26.10
C GLY A 321 11.51 18.93 25.02
N ALA A 322 10.91 20.08 25.37
CA ALA A 322 10.46 21.08 24.40
C ALA A 322 11.61 22.04 24.10
N PRO A 323 12.16 22.03 22.88
CA PRO A 323 13.22 22.94 22.51
C PRO A 323 12.67 24.34 22.18
N ASP A 324 13.54 25.34 22.18
CA ASP A 324 13.22 26.67 21.66
C ASP A 324 12.91 26.57 20.16
N TRP A 325 13.74 25.83 19.45
CA TRP A 325 13.50 25.45 18.06
C TRP A 325 14.13 24.10 17.74
N ARG A 326 13.60 23.46 16.70
CA ARG A 326 14.12 22.21 16.15
C ARG A 326 14.14 22.25 14.64
N GLY A 327 15.17 21.66 14.06
CA GLY A 327 15.28 21.39 12.63
C GLY A 327 15.22 19.89 12.39
N VAL A 328 14.43 19.45 11.43
CA VAL A 328 14.30 18.03 11.06
C VAL A 328 14.60 17.86 9.57
N GLY A 329 15.40 16.85 9.25
CA GLY A 329 15.61 16.38 7.89
C GLY A 329 15.24 14.91 7.77
N MET A 330 14.68 14.51 6.63
CA MET A 330 14.39 13.10 6.37
C MET A 330 14.70 12.69 4.93
N ILE A 331 15.09 11.43 4.80
CA ILE A 331 15.05 10.67 3.55
C ILE A 331 14.29 9.38 3.81
N GLY A 332 13.49 8.95 2.85
CA GLY A 332 12.69 7.74 2.96
C GLY A 332 12.47 7.09 1.61
N TYR A 333 12.07 5.84 1.67
CA TYR A 333 11.60 5.06 0.55
C TYR A 333 10.38 4.28 1.03
N THR A 334 9.27 4.39 0.32
CA THR A 334 8.11 3.51 0.46
C THR A 334 7.86 2.90 -0.91
N MET A 335 7.75 1.57 -0.97
CA MET A 335 7.45 0.89 -2.24
C MET A 335 6.22 1.52 -2.90
N PRO A 336 6.27 1.87 -4.20
CA PRO A 336 5.09 2.37 -4.90
C PRO A 336 3.95 1.35 -4.84
N GLY A 337 2.71 1.82 -4.96
CA GLY A 337 1.58 0.90 -5.14
C GLY A 337 1.78 0.12 -6.44
N VAL A 338 1.44 -1.18 -6.43
CA VAL A 338 1.25 -1.92 -7.67
C VAL A 338 -0.18 -1.63 -8.07
N GLU A 339 -0.39 -0.89 -9.15
CA GLU A 339 -1.72 -0.79 -9.73
C GLU A 339 -2.08 -2.20 -10.25
N PRO A 340 -3.26 -2.74 -9.89
CA PRO A 340 -3.69 -4.01 -10.43
C PRO A 340 -3.83 -3.86 -11.94
N ILE A 341 -3.18 -4.76 -12.69
CA ILE A 341 -3.44 -4.89 -14.12
C ILE A 341 -4.88 -5.40 -14.23
N LEU A 342 -5.68 -4.69 -15.01
CA LEU A 342 -7.10 -4.97 -15.20
C LEU A 342 -7.27 -6.02 -16.30
N ASP A 343 -8.45 -6.61 -16.30
CA ASP A 343 -8.99 -7.54 -17.30
C ASP A 343 -10.46 -7.08 -17.43
N ILE A 344 -10.72 -6.25 -18.45
CA ILE A 344 -11.96 -5.46 -18.57
C ILE A 344 -13.13 -6.30 -19.10
N ASP A 345 -12.90 -7.19 -20.06
CA ASP A 345 -13.92 -8.06 -20.65
C ASP A 345 -14.01 -9.44 -19.96
N GLY A 346 -13.02 -9.81 -19.15
CA GLY A 346 -13.06 -10.97 -18.29
C GLY A 346 -12.70 -12.27 -18.99
N ASP A 347 -11.93 -12.19 -20.08
CA ASP A 347 -11.50 -13.35 -20.87
C ASP A 347 -10.23 -14.03 -20.33
N THR A 348 -9.66 -13.51 -19.24
CA THR A 348 -8.44 -13.98 -18.55
C THR A 348 -7.10 -13.53 -19.14
N ILE A 349 -7.13 -12.76 -20.23
CA ILE A 349 -5.99 -12.03 -20.76
C ILE A 349 -6.00 -10.65 -20.08
N LEU A 350 -4.81 -10.14 -19.76
CA LEU A 350 -4.70 -8.87 -19.04
C LEU A 350 -4.64 -7.72 -20.06
N ASP A 351 -5.28 -6.59 -19.76
CA ASP A 351 -5.35 -5.40 -20.62
C ASP A 351 -3.97 -4.90 -21.13
N ASP A 352 -2.87 -5.26 -20.45
CA ASP A 352 -1.51 -4.85 -20.84
C ASP A 352 -0.89 -5.69 -21.96
N VAL A 353 -1.44 -6.88 -22.20
CA VAL A 353 -1.04 -7.81 -23.27
C VAL A 353 -2.15 -8.10 -24.26
N ASP A 354 -3.38 -7.73 -23.94
CA ASP A 354 -4.58 -7.85 -24.76
C ASP A 354 -4.63 -6.80 -25.90
N GLN A 355 -4.84 -7.24 -27.14
CA GLN A 355 -5.00 -6.37 -28.30
C GLN A 355 -6.43 -5.80 -28.44
N CYS A 356 -7.42 -6.48 -27.87
CA CYS A 356 -8.83 -6.08 -27.85
C CYS A 356 -9.38 -6.03 -26.41
N PRO A 357 -8.93 -5.11 -25.52
CA PRO A 357 -9.26 -5.09 -24.08
C PRO A 357 -10.72 -4.86 -23.67
N THR A 358 -11.66 -4.91 -24.62
CA THR A 358 -13.08 -4.74 -24.38
C THR A 358 -13.93 -5.81 -25.06
N GLU A 359 -13.30 -6.71 -25.81
CA GLU A 359 -13.94 -7.74 -26.60
C GLU A 359 -13.31 -9.08 -26.20
N PRO A 360 -14.06 -9.95 -25.49
CA PRO A 360 -13.47 -11.15 -24.94
C PRO A 360 -13.08 -12.12 -26.04
N GLU A 361 -11.90 -12.71 -25.90
CA GLU A 361 -11.42 -13.88 -26.65
C GLU A 361 -12.42 -15.05 -26.62
N ASP A 362 -12.56 -15.78 -27.74
CA ASP A 362 -13.50 -16.90 -27.86
C ASP A 362 -12.87 -18.30 -27.66
N PHE A 363 -11.54 -18.36 -27.58
CA PHE A 363 -10.75 -19.54 -27.18
C PHE A 363 -11.07 -20.81 -28.00
N ASP A 364 -11.05 -20.70 -29.33
CA ASP A 364 -11.31 -21.80 -30.23
C ASP A 364 -10.04 -22.56 -30.68
N GLY A 365 -8.86 -22.05 -30.32
CA GLY A 365 -7.54 -22.59 -30.66
C GLY A 365 -6.86 -21.89 -31.84
N PHE A 366 -7.50 -20.89 -32.43
CA PHE A 366 -6.93 -19.97 -33.40
C PHE A 366 -6.59 -18.65 -32.70
N GLN A 367 -5.31 -18.25 -32.78
CA GLN A 367 -4.78 -16.98 -32.26
C GLN A 367 -5.14 -16.55 -30.81
N ASP A 368 -5.67 -17.44 -29.95
CA ASP A 368 -6.00 -17.26 -28.51
C ASP A 368 -5.02 -16.45 -27.62
N GLU A 369 -3.80 -16.19 -28.06
CA GLU A 369 -2.79 -15.44 -27.29
C GLU A 369 -2.89 -13.92 -27.47
N ASP A 370 -3.66 -13.41 -28.43
CA ASP A 370 -3.75 -11.99 -28.72
C ASP A 370 -4.92 -11.25 -28.05
N GLY A 371 -5.93 -11.98 -27.57
CA GLY A 371 -7.07 -11.45 -26.83
C GLY A 371 -8.14 -10.84 -27.71
N CYS A 372 -8.15 -11.15 -29.00
CA CYS A 372 -9.15 -10.67 -29.94
C CYS A 372 -10.00 -11.83 -30.46
N PRO A 373 -11.34 -11.74 -30.39
CA PRO A 373 -12.19 -12.81 -30.92
C PRO A 373 -12.04 -12.94 -32.44
N ASP A 374 -11.68 -14.14 -32.89
CA ASP A 374 -11.59 -14.51 -34.29
C ASP A 374 -12.88 -15.22 -34.73
N LEU A 375 -13.81 -14.47 -35.32
CA LEU A 375 -15.14 -15.01 -35.68
C LEU A 375 -15.22 -15.67 -37.07
N ASP A 376 -14.12 -15.64 -37.82
CA ASP A 376 -13.94 -16.13 -39.20
C ASP A 376 -12.44 -16.35 -39.41
N ASN A 377 -11.96 -17.51 -38.97
CA ASN A 377 -10.53 -17.81 -38.83
C ASN A 377 -9.77 -17.84 -40.16
N ASP A 378 -10.38 -18.33 -41.23
CA ASP A 378 -9.75 -18.42 -42.56
C ASP A 378 -10.11 -17.24 -43.48
N GLY A 379 -11.08 -16.42 -43.11
CA GLY A 379 -11.40 -15.16 -43.74
C GLY A 379 -12.15 -15.30 -45.06
N ASP A 380 -12.89 -16.39 -45.26
CA ASP A 380 -13.68 -16.63 -46.46
C ASP A 380 -15.06 -15.92 -46.44
N GLY A 381 -15.48 -15.44 -45.26
CA GLY A 381 -16.73 -14.73 -45.03
C GLY A 381 -17.86 -15.56 -44.43
N VAL A 382 -17.64 -16.85 -44.16
CA VAL A 382 -18.49 -17.73 -43.37
C VAL A 382 -17.97 -17.73 -41.93
N LEU A 383 -18.81 -17.36 -40.97
CA LEU A 383 -18.39 -17.35 -39.56
C LEU A 383 -18.13 -18.79 -39.07
N ASP A 384 -17.14 -19.01 -38.20
CA ASP A 384 -16.72 -20.36 -37.74
C ASP A 384 -17.88 -21.19 -37.16
N VAL A 385 -18.87 -20.52 -36.56
CA VAL A 385 -20.08 -21.15 -36.00
C VAL A 385 -20.99 -21.79 -37.06
N ASN A 386 -20.87 -21.37 -38.31
CA ASN A 386 -21.63 -21.87 -39.47
C ASN A 386 -20.74 -22.56 -40.51
N ASP A 387 -19.42 -22.55 -40.31
CA ASP A 387 -18.43 -23.09 -41.23
C ASP A 387 -18.17 -24.58 -40.96
N GLY A 388 -18.22 -25.40 -42.01
CA GLY A 388 -17.89 -26.82 -41.95
C GLY A 388 -16.38 -27.08 -41.82
N CYS A 389 -15.57 -26.15 -42.29
CA CYS A 389 -14.12 -26.19 -42.35
C CYS A 389 -13.50 -24.87 -41.84
N PRO A 390 -13.63 -24.52 -40.54
CA PRO A 390 -13.30 -23.19 -39.98
C PRO A 390 -11.82 -22.78 -40.02
N ASN A 391 -10.97 -23.43 -40.78
CA ASN A 391 -9.54 -23.12 -40.90
C ASN A 391 -9.05 -23.29 -42.35
N ASP A 392 -9.94 -23.66 -43.27
CA ASP A 392 -9.64 -23.99 -44.66
C ASP A 392 -10.62 -23.21 -45.53
N ALA A 393 -10.19 -22.04 -46.02
CA ALA A 393 -11.06 -21.13 -46.76
C ALA A 393 -11.75 -21.76 -47.98
N GLU A 394 -13.05 -21.48 -48.12
CA GLU A 394 -13.90 -21.80 -49.27
C GLU A 394 -13.30 -21.38 -50.63
N ASP A 395 -13.48 -22.19 -51.66
CA ASP A 395 -13.00 -21.95 -53.02
C ASP A 395 -14.10 -21.52 -54.00
N ILE A 396 -14.81 -20.45 -53.65
CA ILE A 396 -15.91 -19.78 -54.40
C ILE A 396 -15.86 -20.00 -55.92
N ASP A 397 -16.57 -21.02 -56.39
CA ASP A 397 -16.64 -21.41 -57.80
C ASP A 397 -18.08 -21.66 -58.30
N GLY A 398 -19.06 -21.60 -57.39
CA GLY A 398 -20.48 -21.83 -57.65
C GLY A 398 -20.97 -23.22 -57.28
N PHE A 399 -20.12 -24.06 -56.69
CA PHE A 399 -20.47 -25.37 -56.15
C PHE A 399 -20.36 -25.35 -54.63
N GLN A 400 -21.48 -25.59 -53.95
CA GLN A 400 -21.56 -25.69 -52.48
C GLN A 400 -20.95 -24.55 -51.63
N ASP A 401 -20.61 -23.39 -52.22
CA ASP A 401 -20.06 -22.17 -51.58
C ASP A 401 -20.73 -21.67 -50.26
N GLU A 402 -21.84 -22.26 -49.80
CA GLU A 402 -22.55 -21.88 -48.56
C GLU A 402 -22.12 -22.70 -47.33
N ASP A 403 -21.30 -23.75 -47.47
CA ASP A 403 -20.89 -24.62 -46.34
C ASP A 403 -19.52 -24.30 -45.73
N GLY A 404 -18.73 -23.42 -46.37
CA GLY A 404 -17.43 -22.94 -45.89
C GLY A 404 -16.29 -23.95 -46.10
N CYS A 405 -16.53 -25.01 -46.86
CA CYS A 405 -15.54 -26.04 -47.11
C CYS A 405 -15.08 -26.02 -48.56
N PRO A 406 -13.76 -25.94 -48.83
CA PRO A 406 -13.28 -25.98 -50.20
C PRO A 406 -13.59 -27.33 -50.84
N ASP A 407 -14.13 -27.27 -52.06
CA ASP A 407 -14.51 -28.40 -52.90
C ASP A 407 -13.60 -28.47 -54.15
N PRO A 408 -12.32 -28.90 -54.01
CA PRO A 408 -11.35 -28.82 -55.10
C PRO A 408 -11.56 -29.84 -56.25
N ASP A 409 -12.58 -30.70 -56.15
CA ASP A 409 -12.97 -31.76 -57.10
C ASP A 409 -14.50 -31.96 -57.01
N ASN A 410 -15.24 -31.10 -57.71
CA ASN A 410 -16.69 -30.91 -57.58
C ASN A 410 -17.49 -32.15 -58.01
N ASP A 411 -16.97 -32.95 -58.94
CA ASP A 411 -17.65 -34.14 -59.45
C ASP A 411 -17.09 -35.47 -58.93
N GLY A 412 -15.95 -35.43 -58.25
CA GLY A 412 -15.33 -36.56 -57.55
C GLY A 412 -14.73 -37.60 -58.49
N ASP A 413 -14.33 -37.23 -59.71
CA ASP A 413 -13.66 -38.14 -60.65
C ASP A 413 -12.16 -38.33 -60.36
N GLY A 414 -11.60 -37.51 -59.46
CA GLY A 414 -10.20 -37.53 -59.03
C GLY A 414 -9.29 -36.58 -59.81
N ILE A 415 -9.83 -35.73 -60.67
CA ILE A 415 -9.17 -34.60 -61.34
C ILE A 415 -9.65 -33.32 -60.67
N LEU A 416 -8.72 -32.47 -60.21
CA LEU A 416 -9.10 -31.22 -59.55
C LEU A 416 -9.73 -30.25 -60.57
N ASP A 417 -10.69 -29.44 -60.12
CA ASP A 417 -11.43 -28.47 -60.95
C ASP A 417 -10.53 -27.55 -61.78
N VAL A 418 -9.38 -27.16 -61.23
CA VAL A 418 -8.36 -26.33 -61.90
C VAL A 418 -7.73 -27.00 -63.12
N ASP A 419 -7.76 -28.34 -63.17
CA ASP A 419 -7.22 -29.20 -64.22
C ASP A 419 -8.34 -29.92 -65.03
N ASP A 420 -9.61 -29.75 -64.66
CA ASP A 420 -10.78 -30.37 -65.30
C ASP A 420 -11.43 -29.47 -66.39
N GLN A 421 -11.71 -30.03 -67.58
CA GLN A 421 -12.43 -29.30 -68.63
C GLN A 421 -13.94 -29.28 -68.45
N CYS A 422 -14.47 -30.20 -67.66
CA CYS A 422 -15.86 -30.36 -67.29
C CYS A 422 -16.00 -30.54 -65.76
N PRO A 423 -15.67 -29.54 -64.92
CA PRO A 423 -15.54 -29.70 -63.46
C PRO A 423 -16.80 -30.18 -62.70
N ASN A 424 -17.94 -30.27 -63.37
CA ASN A 424 -19.22 -30.64 -62.77
C ASN A 424 -19.79 -31.95 -63.40
N GLU A 425 -19.04 -32.64 -64.25
CA GLU A 425 -19.48 -33.83 -64.97
C GLU A 425 -18.38 -34.91 -64.99
N PRO A 426 -18.54 -36.01 -64.23
CA PRO A 426 -17.46 -36.97 -64.04
C PRO A 426 -16.92 -37.52 -65.36
N GLY A 427 -15.60 -37.48 -65.54
CA GLY A 427 -14.95 -37.91 -66.76
C GLY A 427 -13.80 -38.88 -66.54
N THR A 428 -12.93 -38.91 -67.54
CA THR A 428 -11.71 -39.72 -67.50
C THR A 428 -10.51 -38.82 -67.77
N LEU A 429 -9.36 -39.19 -67.22
CA LEU A 429 -8.11 -38.49 -67.47
C LEU A 429 -7.77 -38.44 -68.97
N GLU A 430 -8.10 -39.49 -69.72
CA GLU A 430 -7.89 -39.56 -71.18
C GLU A 430 -8.73 -38.55 -71.98
N ASN A 431 -9.80 -38.03 -71.39
CA ASN A 431 -10.70 -37.03 -71.97
C ASN A 431 -10.72 -35.71 -71.17
N ASN A 432 -9.65 -35.43 -70.41
CA ASN A 432 -9.47 -34.21 -69.61
C ASN A 432 -10.63 -33.93 -68.63
N GLY A 433 -11.12 -34.96 -67.93
CA GLY A 433 -12.19 -34.80 -66.94
C GLY A 433 -13.59 -34.64 -67.53
N CYS A 434 -13.72 -34.65 -68.87
CA CYS A 434 -15.04 -34.69 -69.50
C CYS A 434 -15.56 -36.13 -69.70
N PRO A 435 -16.89 -36.33 -69.66
CA PRO A 435 -17.51 -37.60 -70.03
C PRO A 435 -17.06 -38.05 -71.43
N ASP A 436 -16.62 -39.30 -71.56
CA ASP A 436 -16.22 -39.91 -72.85
C ASP A 436 -17.32 -40.89 -73.30
N PRO A 437 -18.37 -40.41 -74.03
CA PRO A 437 -19.52 -41.23 -74.38
C PRO A 437 -19.14 -42.33 -75.38
N ASP A 438 -19.88 -43.44 -75.30
CA ASP A 438 -19.83 -44.57 -76.23
C ASP A 438 -21.27 -44.78 -76.73
N ARG A 439 -21.60 -44.20 -77.90
CA ARG A 439 -22.98 -44.13 -78.41
C ARG A 439 -23.53 -45.49 -78.82
N ASP A 440 -22.69 -46.40 -79.27
CA ASP A 440 -23.10 -47.71 -79.77
C ASP A 440 -22.85 -48.86 -78.78
N GLY A 441 -22.10 -48.58 -77.69
CA GLY A 441 -21.89 -49.46 -76.56
C GLY A 441 -20.93 -50.59 -76.84
N ASP A 442 -19.99 -50.43 -77.78
CA ASP A 442 -19.04 -51.47 -78.17
C ASP A 442 -17.77 -51.52 -77.31
N GLY A 443 -17.61 -50.57 -76.39
CA GLY A 443 -16.48 -50.44 -75.47
C GLY A 443 -15.35 -49.55 -75.97
N VAL A 444 -15.49 -48.89 -77.11
CA VAL A 444 -14.59 -47.86 -77.64
C VAL A 444 -15.28 -46.50 -77.56
N PRO A 445 -14.76 -45.53 -76.77
CA PRO A 445 -15.38 -44.21 -76.71
C PRO A 445 -15.40 -43.50 -78.06
N ASP A 446 -16.45 -42.72 -78.32
CA ASP A 446 -16.74 -42.01 -79.58
C ASP A 446 -15.53 -41.21 -80.12
N ARG A 447 -14.75 -40.61 -79.21
CA ARG A 447 -13.56 -39.81 -79.54
C ARG A 447 -12.49 -40.60 -80.27
N VAL A 448 -12.43 -41.92 -80.02
CA VAL A 448 -11.44 -42.86 -80.58
C VAL A 448 -12.08 -43.97 -81.42
N ASP A 449 -13.39 -43.92 -81.63
CA ASP A 449 -14.14 -44.81 -82.51
C ASP A 449 -14.21 -44.27 -83.95
N ASN A 450 -13.85 -45.12 -84.91
CA ASN A 450 -13.96 -44.79 -86.34
C ASN A 450 -15.39 -44.94 -86.89
N CYS A 451 -16.27 -45.67 -86.20
CA CYS A 451 -17.68 -45.88 -86.52
C CYS A 451 -18.60 -45.66 -85.31
N PRO A 452 -18.68 -44.44 -84.73
CA PRO A 452 -19.35 -44.13 -83.44
C PRO A 452 -20.86 -44.39 -83.35
N ASP A 453 -21.49 -44.93 -84.39
CA ASP A 453 -22.92 -45.20 -84.47
C ASP A 453 -23.21 -46.68 -84.84
N GLU A 454 -22.18 -47.54 -84.94
CA GLU A 454 -22.30 -48.94 -85.36
C GLU A 454 -21.38 -49.89 -84.57
N PRO A 455 -21.92 -50.80 -83.73
CA PRO A 455 -21.11 -51.58 -82.81
C PRO A 455 -20.02 -52.41 -83.50
N GLY A 456 -18.78 -52.25 -83.05
CA GLY A 456 -17.59 -52.94 -83.53
C GLY A 456 -16.87 -53.74 -82.44
N THR A 457 -15.54 -53.67 -82.47
CA THR A 457 -14.65 -54.39 -81.55
C THR A 457 -13.51 -53.49 -81.12
N VAL A 458 -13.10 -53.57 -79.86
CA VAL A 458 -11.96 -52.81 -79.30
C VAL A 458 -10.67 -53.00 -80.10
N GLU A 459 -10.39 -54.22 -80.59
CA GLU A 459 -9.18 -54.49 -81.40
C GLU A 459 -9.15 -53.76 -82.74
N ASN A 460 -10.31 -53.33 -83.24
CA ASN A 460 -10.47 -52.70 -84.54
C ASN A 460 -10.98 -51.25 -84.46
N GLN A 461 -10.73 -50.57 -83.33
CA GLN A 461 -11.10 -49.16 -83.12
C GLN A 461 -12.58 -48.87 -83.47
N GLY A 462 -13.46 -49.70 -82.92
CA GLY A 462 -14.92 -49.64 -83.07
C GLY A 462 -15.46 -49.98 -84.47
N VAL A 463 -14.62 -50.49 -85.38
CA VAL A 463 -15.09 -50.96 -86.69
C VAL A 463 -15.48 -52.44 -86.65
N LYS A 464 -16.68 -52.76 -87.13
CA LYS A 464 -17.15 -54.13 -87.33
C LYS A 464 -16.20 -54.97 -88.19
N THR A 465 -15.83 -56.15 -87.71
CA THR A 465 -14.99 -57.09 -88.49
C THR A 465 -15.77 -57.63 -89.70
N PRO A 466 -15.19 -57.61 -90.92
CA PRO A 466 -15.86 -58.17 -92.08
C PRO A 466 -16.02 -59.70 -91.94
N SER A 467 -17.27 -60.17 -91.92
CA SER A 467 -17.56 -61.61 -91.98
C SER A 467 -17.30 -62.11 -93.41
N TRP A 468 -16.08 -62.53 -93.71
CA TRP A 468 -15.82 -63.29 -94.93
C TRP A 468 -16.35 -64.72 -94.74
N SER A 469 -17.55 -64.99 -95.27
CA SER A 469 -18.10 -66.35 -95.35
C SER A 469 -17.26 -67.17 -96.32
N SER A 470 -16.49 -68.13 -95.80
CA SER A 470 -15.79 -69.17 -96.58
C SER A 470 -16.67 -70.38 -96.85
#